data_AF-A0A2B7WGE6-F1
#
_entry.id   AF-A0A2B7WGE6-F1
#
_cell.length_a   1.000
_cell.length_b   1.000
_cell.length_c   1.000
_cell.angle_alpha   90.00
_cell.angle_beta   90.00
_cell.angle_gamma   90.00
#
_symmetry.space_group_name_H-M   'P 1'
#
loop_
_entity.id
_entity.type
_entity.pdbx_description
1 polymer ?
#
loop_
_entity_poly.entity_id
_entity_poly.type
_entity_poly.pdbx_seq_one_letter_code
_entity_poly.pdbx_strand_id
1 'polypeptide(L)'
;MSSPPLFLASIGNPPPRWHKTLHSAGHILLRALAQHLDAPLQPISPYSLPTNPPPRDHPGPYTSRTQLPHTRTPLTLWQSPTLMNVSGPTLIRTYDKWCAERGGGPGGIVRLPSKTSAATTGSNIIHEDGLSQSQRQSEIKHTAKATSKPIPLNLILLHDDLELSPGKLSVRRGGASLSARGHNGIKSVVSSLVKAGMLPPARGGPTKKKGGGGGVVGGVGALDPARFQLTRIGVGIGRPASREPEEVAEYVLGRMPDRQVEVTEGLVEELVRILEKEVELMTGE
;
A
#
# COMPACT_ATOMS: atom_id res chain seq x y z
N MET A 1 -7.17 1.55 -22.74
CA MET A 1 -7.83 1.47 -21.42
C MET A 1 -7.10 2.42 -20.49
N SER A 2 -7.77 3.13 -19.57
CA SER A 2 -7.07 4.02 -18.62
C SER A 2 -6.23 3.19 -17.65
N SER A 3 -4.96 3.55 -17.47
CA SER A 3 -4.07 2.90 -16.49
C SER A 3 -4.66 2.97 -15.07
N PRO A 4 -4.48 1.92 -14.23
CA PRO A 4 -5.00 1.91 -12.88
C PRO A 4 -4.32 3.01 -12.05
N PRO A 5 -5.08 3.78 -11.24
CA PRO A 5 -4.51 4.85 -10.45
C PRO A 5 -3.58 4.31 -9.37
N LEU A 6 -2.49 5.01 -9.12
CA LEU A 6 -1.49 4.65 -8.10
C LEU A 6 -1.65 5.48 -6.82
N PHE A 7 -1.43 4.83 -5.68
CA PHE A 7 -1.30 5.45 -4.37
C PHE A 7 0.13 5.26 -3.85
N LEU A 8 0.92 6.32 -3.84
CA LEU A 8 2.27 6.33 -3.30
C LEU A 8 2.26 6.86 -1.86
N ALA A 9 2.48 5.96 -0.91
CA ALA A 9 2.53 6.25 0.50
C ALA A 9 3.98 6.31 1.00
N SER A 10 4.37 7.40 1.66
CA SER A 10 5.64 7.44 2.40
C SER A 10 5.43 7.28 3.90
N ILE A 11 6.34 6.57 4.54
CA ILE A 11 6.44 6.44 5.99
C ILE A 11 7.74 7.09 6.49
N GLY A 12 7.66 7.66 7.69
CA GLY A 12 8.64 8.55 8.28
C GLY A 12 8.07 9.12 9.57
N ASN A 13 8.87 9.84 10.35
CA ASN A 13 8.37 10.49 11.55
C ASN A 13 7.92 11.93 11.25
N PRO A 14 6.82 12.40 11.87
CA PRO A 14 6.32 13.75 11.68
C PRO A 14 7.25 14.81 12.31
N PRO A 15 7.11 16.08 11.90
CA PRO A 15 7.76 17.21 12.56
C PRO A 15 7.28 17.38 14.01
N PRO A 16 7.98 18.19 14.83
CA PRO A 16 9.18 18.97 14.48
C PRO A 16 10.50 18.23 14.73
N ARG A 17 10.51 17.17 15.54
CA ARG A 17 11.77 16.59 16.06
C ARG A 17 12.45 15.60 15.10
N TRP A 18 11.67 14.83 14.33
CA TRP A 18 12.20 13.68 13.60
C TRP A 18 11.92 13.70 12.08
N HIS A 19 11.48 14.84 11.53
CA HIS A 19 11.14 14.96 10.11
C HIS A 19 12.36 15.03 9.17
N LYS A 20 13.56 15.35 9.69
CA LYS A 20 14.82 15.45 8.93
C LYS A 20 15.81 14.33 9.29
N THR A 21 15.32 13.22 9.81
CA THR A 21 16.16 12.09 10.20
C THR A 21 16.33 11.11 9.04
N LEU A 22 17.31 10.20 9.15
CA LEU A 22 17.50 9.12 8.20
C LEU A 22 16.22 8.28 8.03
N HIS A 23 15.47 8.06 9.12
CA HIS A 23 14.17 7.37 9.10
C HIS A 23 13.06 8.11 8.34
N SER A 24 13.28 9.36 7.93
CA SER A 24 12.34 10.16 7.16
C SER A 24 12.76 10.29 5.69
N ALA A 25 13.71 9.48 5.21
CA ALA A 25 14.17 9.46 3.82
C ALA A 25 13.02 9.30 2.81
N GLY A 26 12.02 8.47 3.13
CA GLY A 26 10.83 8.33 2.29
C GLY A 26 10.00 9.62 2.21
N HIS A 27 9.90 10.40 3.29
CA HIS A 27 9.22 11.70 3.26
C HIS A 27 9.99 12.75 2.45
N ILE A 28 11.33 12.77 2.58
CA ILE A 28 12.20 13.68 1.84
C ILE A 28 12.03 13.45 0.34
N LEU A 29 12.18 12.20 -0.11
CA LEU A 29 12.03 11.87 -1.53
C LEU A 29 10.59 12.09 -2.03
N LEU A 30 9.56 11.80 -1.23
CA LEU A 30 8.17 12.09 -1.61
C LEU A 30 7.93 13.59 -1.84
N ARG A 31 8.50 14.45 -0.99
CA ARG A 31 8.39 15.91 -1.12
C ARG A 31 9.10 16.43 -2.35
N ALA A 32 10.31 15.93 -2.62
CA ALA A 32 11.04 16.25 -3.84
C ALA A 32 10.28 15.82 -5.10
N LEU A 33 9.70 14.62 -5.09
CA LEU A 33 8.84 14.14 -6.19
C LEU A 33 7.60 15.05 -6.37
N ALA A 34 6.94 15.44 -5.28
CA ALA A 34 5.78 16.31 -5.32
C ALA A 34 6.11 17.68 -5.94
N GLN A 35 7.29 18.23 -5.65
CA GLN A 35 7.77 19.47 -6.26
C GLN A 35 8.10 19.28 -7.75
N HIS A 36 8.80 18.20 -8.10
CA HIS A 36 9.16 17.90 -9.48
C HIS A 36 7.94 17.67 -10.39
N LEU A 37 6.83 17.16 -9.83
CA LEU A 37 5.57 16.95 -10.54
C LEU A 37 4.60 18.14 -10.46
N ASP A 38 5.08 19.33 -10.05
CA ASP A 38 4.28 20.55 -9.87
C ASP A 38 3.02 20.34 -9.00
N ALA A 39 3.12 19.46 -8.01
CA ALA A 39 2.00 18.98 -7.21
C ALA A 39 2.37 19.00 -5.71
N PRO A 40 2.68 20.17 -5.13
CA PRO A 40 3.16 20.27 -3.75
C PRO A 40 2.15 19.69 -2.75
N LEU A 41 2.69 18.97 -1.78
CA LEU A 41 1.93 18.32 -0.71
C LEU A 41 1.14 19.32 0.14
N GLN A 42 -0.17 19.10 0.27
CA GLN A 42 -1.10 19.91 1.06
C GLN A 42 -1.61 19.13 2.28
N PRO A 43 -1.91 19.78 3.42
CA PRO A 43 -2.45 19.12 4.59
C PRO A 43 -3.92 18.73 4.34
N ILE A 44 -4.35 17.56 4.83
CA ILE A 44 -5.75 17.10 4.70
C ILE A 44 -6.61 17.72 5.83
N SER A 45 -7.84 18.15 5.54
CA SER A 45 -8.84 18.62 6.54
C SER A 45 -9.22 17.53 7.57
N PRO A 46 -9.55 17.85 8.85
CA PRO A 46 -9.81 19.18 9.44
C PRO A 46 -8.56 19.96 9.82
N TYR A 47 -7.37 19.48 9.45
CA TYR A 47 -6.08 20.12 9.76
C TYR A 47 -5.77 21.36 8.90
N SER A 48 -6.81 22.00 8.33
CA SER A 48 -6.77 23.28 7.63
C SER A 48 -6.31 24.36 8.61
N LEU A 49 -5.02 24.71 8.60
CA LEU A 49 -4.54 25.89 9.32
C LEU A 49 -4.97 27.18 8.60
N PRO A 50 -5.12 28.31 9.32
CA PRO A 50 -5.57 29.60 8.80
C PRO A 50 -4.64 30.24 7.75
N THR A 51 -3.45 29.69 7.50
CA THR A 51 -2.47 30.22 6.53
C THR A 51 -2.19 29.23 5.40
N ASN A 52 -2.20 29.72 4.16
CA ASN A 52 -1.85 28.98 2.95
C ASN A 52 -0.54 29.57 2.37
N PRO A 53 0.58 28.83 2.28
CA PRO A 53 0.78 27.41 2.63
C PRO A 53 0.96 27.16 4.15
N PRO A 54 0.79 25.92 4.64
CA PRO A 54 1.03 25.58 6.04
C PRO A 54 2.50 25.75 6.45
N PRO A 55 2.81 25.99 7.74
CA PRO A 55 4.17 25.92 8.26
C PRO A 55 4.83 24.56 7.92
N ARG A 56 6.13 24.58 7.62
CA ARG A 56 6.91 23.35 7.30
C ARG A 56 6.84 22.28 8.40
N ASP A 57 6.49 22.66 9.62
CA ASP A 57 6.46 21.81 10.81
C ASP A 57 5.05 21.34 11.24
N HIS A 58 4.03 21.49 10.38
CA HIS A 58 2.65 21.12 10.73
C HIS A 58 2.44 19.59 10.74
N PRO A 59 1.84 19.00 11.80
CA PRO A 59 1.48 17.58 11.82
C PRO A 59 0.13 17.37 11.13
N GLY A 60 0.14 17.18 9.82
CA GLY A 60 -1.04 16.76 9.06
C GLY A 60 -0.69 15.58 8.15
N PRO A 61 -1.63 14.68 7.82
CA PRO A 61 -1.40 13.82 6.67
C PRO A 61 -1.31 14.76 5.48
N TYR A 62 -0.21 14.69 4.76
CA TYR A 62 -0.03 15.50 3.57
C TYR A 62 -0.43 14.67 2.36
N THR A 63 -1.16 15.27 1.43
CA THR A 63 -1.53 14.63 0.18
C THR A 63 -1.41 15.57 -1.00
N SER A 64 -1.25 14.98 -2.17
CA SER A 64 -1.37 15.67 -3.45
C SER A 64 -1.89 14.69 -4.49
N ARG A 65 -2.55 15.21 -5.52
CA ARG A 65 -3.02 14.44 -6.67
C ARG A 65 -2.36 15.01 -7.91
N THR A 66 -1.75 14.15 -8.70
CA THR A 66 -1.05 14.48 -9.95
C THR A 66 -1.17 13.30 -10.92
N GLN A 67 -0.34 13.27 -11.95
CA GLN A 67 -0.22 12.17 -12.90
C GLN A 67 1.24 11.86 -13.18
N LEU A 68 1.54 10.61 -13.51
CA LEU A 68 2.86 10.24 -14.01
C LEU A 68 3.10 10.88 -15.39
N PRO A 69 4.32 11.39 -15.68
CA PRO A 69 4.58 12.16 -16.90
C PRO A 69 4.33 11.40 -18.21
N HIS A 70 4.68 10.11 -18.28
CA HIS A 70 4.66 9.34 -19.53
C HIS A 70 3.35 8.56 -19.67
N THR A 71 3.01 7.72 -18.68
CA THR A 71 1.79 6.90 -18.76
C THR A 71 0.51 7.70 -18.50
N ARG A 72 0.62 8.97 -18.05
CA ARG A 72 -0.51 9.80 -17.58
C ARG A 72 -1.33 9.14 -16.48
N THR A 73 -0.74 8.17 -15.79
CA THR A 73 -1.42 7.41 -14.75
C THR A 73 -1.75 8.32 -13.57
N PRO A 74 -3.02 8.38 -13.11
CA PRO A 74 -3.38 9.18 -11.95
C PRO A 74 -2.60 8.73 -10.71
N LEU A 75 -1.85 9.65 -10.11
CA LEU A 75 -0.98 9.41 -8.96
C LEU A 75 -1.50 10.19 -7.76
N THR A 76 -1.70 9.50 -6.64
CA THR A 76 -1.97 10.12 -5.34
C THR A 76 -0.75 9.97 -4.46
N LEU A 77 -0.21 11.09 -4.01
CA LEU A 77 0.89 11.16 -3.06
C LEU A 77 0.31 11.27 -1.66
N TRP A 78 0.85 10.50 -0.72
CA TRP A 78 0.45 10.54 0.68
C TRP A 78 1.64 10.42 1.62
N GLN A 79 1.75 11.34 2.57
CA GLN A 79 2.73 11.31 3.63
C GLN A 79 2.06 10.93 4.95
N SER A 80 2.60 9.91 5.62
CA SER A 80 2.17 9.53 6.96
C SER A 80 2.29 10.69 7.96
N PRO A 81 1.26 10.96 8.77
CA PRO A 81 1.33 11.94 9.85
C PRO A 81 1.73 11.36 11.21
N THR A 82 1.89 10.04 11.30
CA THR A 82 2.10 9.34 12.57
C THR A 82 3.54 8.91 12.73
N LEU A 83 3.94 8.63 13.97
CA LEU A 83 5.22 7.99 14.28
C LEU A 83 5.38 6.68 13.50
N MET A 84 6.64 6.33 13.22
CA MET A 84 6.97 5.23 12.32
C MET A 84 6.33 3.90 12.74
N ASN A 85 6.39 3.54 14.02
CA ASN A 85 5.89 2.26 14.53
C ASN A 85 4.35 2.12 14.46
N VAL A 86 3.62 3.21 14.19
CA VAL A 86 2.16 3.24 14.15
C VAL A 86 1.61 3.79 12.83
N SER A 87 2.41 3.73 11.75
CA SER A 87 2.01 4.20 10.41
C SER A 87 0.93 3.37 9.72
N GLY A 88 0.82 2.08 10.05
CA GLY A 88 -0.10 1.16 9.39
C GLY A 88 -1.58 1.54 9.51
N PRO A 89 -2.14 1.72 10.72
CA PRO A 89 -3.58 1.99 10.88
C PRO A 89 -4.07 3.21 10.11
N THR A 90 -3.30 4.31 10.09
CA THR A 90 -3.67 5.54 9.38
C THR A 90 -3.56 5.37 7.87
N LEU A 91 -2.52 4.67 7.39
CA LEU A 91 -2.38 4.35 5.98
C LEU A 91 -3.59 3.56 5.48
N ILE A 92 -3.99 2.49 6.18
CA ILE A 92 -5.12 1.64 5.76
C ILE A 92 -6.42 2.44 5.70
N ARG A 93 -6.75 3.20 6.76
CA ARG A 93 -7.96 4.03 6.77
C ARG A 93 -8.01 5.01 5.59
N THR A 94 -6.87 5.63 5.28
CA THR A 94 -6.78 6.59 4.18
C THR A 94 -6.89 5.89 2.83
N TYR A 95 -6.20 4.75 2.67
CA TYR A 95 -6.19 3.96 1.45
C TYR A 95 -7.55 3.34 1.15
N ASP A 96 -8.26 2.83 2.17
CA ASP A 96 -9.64 2.34 2.05
C ASP A 96 -10.58 3.45 1.55
N LYS A 97 -10.50 4.64 2.16
CA LYS A 97 -11.28 5.81 1.73
C LYS A 97 -10.95 6.19 0.28
N TRP A 98 -9.67 6.20 -0.07
CA TRP A 98 -9.21 6.51 -1.43
C TRP A 98 -9.71 5.49 -2.47
N CYS A 99 -9.74 4.19 -2.12
CA CYS A 99 -10.33 3.15 -2.97
C CYS A 99 -11.84 3.40 -3.16
N ALA A 100 -12.56 3.67 -2.06
CA ALA A 100 -14.00 3.89 -2.07
C ALA A 100 -14.42 5.12 -2.90
N GLU A 101 -13.68 6.24 -2.80
CA GLU A 101 -13.92 7.47 -3.60
C GLU A 101 -13.83 7.22 -5.12
N ARG A 102 -13.03 6.22 -5.53
CA ARG A 102 -12.82 5.87 -6.94
C ARG A 102 -13.72 4.73 -7.42
N GLY A 103 -14.61 4.24 -6.56
CA GLY A 103 -15.55 3.16 -6.88
C GLY A 103 -14.89 1.80 -7.17
N GLY A 104 -13.65 1.60 -6.74
CA GLY A 104 -12.86 0.36 -6.92
C GLY A 104 -12.43 -0.26 -5.59
N GLY A 105 -12.14 -1.56 -5.59
CA GLY A 105 -11.50 -2.26 -4.46
C GLY A 105 -9.96 -2.18 -4.49
N PRO A 106 -9.26 -2.65 -3.43
CA PRO A 106 -7.79 -2.77 -3.43
C PRO A 106 -7.31 -3.61 -4.62
N GLY A 107 -6.36 -3.09 -5.41
CA GLY A 107 -5.82 -3.82 -6.59
C GLY A 107 -6.43 -3.44 -7.94
N GLY A 108 -7.13 -2.30 -8.04
CA GLY A 108 -7.39 -1.61 -9.32
C GLY A 108 -8.37 -2.27 -10.30
N ILE A 109 -8.73 -3.54 -10.15
CA ILE A 109 -9.69 -4.24 -11.01
C ILE A 109 -10.47 -5.22 -10.15
N VAL A 110 -11.60 -4.80 -9.59
CA VAL A 110 -12.86 -5.57 -9.47
C VAL A 110 -13.84 -4.64 -8.74
N ARG A 111 -14.71 -3.99 -9.50
CA ARG A 111 -16.00 -3.52 -9.00
C ARG A 111 -16.99 -4.66 -9.29
N LEU A 112 -17.46 -5.37 -8.27
CA LEU A 112 -18.77 -6.02 -8.39
C LEU A 112 -19.83 -4.93 -8.23
N PRO A 113 -20.88 -4.88 -9.08
CA PRO A 113 -21.98 -3.95 -8.90
C PRO A 113 -22.77 -4.32 -7.63
N SER A 114 -22.82 -3.42 -6.66
CA SER A 114 -23.80 -3.51 -5.58
C SER A 114 -25.18 -3.20 -6.16
N LYS A 115 -26.06 -4.19 -6.26
CA LYS A 115 -27.47 -3.96 -6.58
C LYS A 115 -28.09 -3.10 -5.49
N THR A 116 -28.70 -2.01 -5.95
CA THR A 116 -29.64 -1.13 -5.25
C THR A 116 -30.72 -1.92 -4.54
N SER A 117 -31.06 -1.49 -3.32
CA SER A 117 -32.22 -1.96 -2.58
C SER A 117 -33.50 -1.56 -3.31
N ALA A 118 -34.29 -2.54 -3.73
CA ALA A 118 -35.71 -2.37 -3.97
C ALA A 118 -36.42 -3.57 -3.34
N ALA A 119 -37.37 -3.25 -2.46
CA ALA A 119 -38.21 -4.18 -1.73
C ALA A 119 -39.25 -4.86 -2.64
N THR A 120 -39.83 -5.95 -2.12
CA THR A 120 -41.22 -6.45 -2.31
C THR A 120 -41.29 -7.95 -2.62
N THR A 121 -41.65 -8.69 -1.57
CA THR A 121 -42.78 -9.63 -1.46
C THR A 121 -43.05 -10.65 -2.58
N GLY A 122 -43.12 -11.94 -2.20
CA GLY A 122 -43.75 -12.98 -3.00
C GLY A 122 -43.52 -14.39 -2.45
N SER A 123 -44.58 -15.01 -1.94
CA SER A 123 -44.64 -16.28 -1.22
C SER A 123 -44.44 -17.55 -2.08
N ASN A 124 -44.01 -18.63 -1.39
CA ASN A 124 -44.31 -20.07 -1.51
C ASN A 124 -44.68 -20.70 -2.87
N ILE A 125 -44.09 -21.88 -3.16
CA ILE A 125 -44.80 -23.14 -3.49
C ILE A 125 -43.84 -24.34 -3.28
N ILE A 126 -44.39 -25.41 -2.72
CA ILE A 126 -43.80 -26.71 -2.35
C ILE A 126 -43.95 -27.68 -3.54
N HIS A 127 -42.99 -28.58 -3.75
CA HIS A 127 -43.27 -29.95 -4.21
C HIS A 127 -42.14 -30.92 -3.84
N GLU A 128 -42.50 -32.02 -3.17
CA GLU A 128 -41.70 -33.21 -2.93
C GLU A 128 -41.68 -34.14 -4.16
N ASP A 129 -40.57 -34.84 -4.38
CA ASP A 129 -40.43 -36.30 -4.18
C ASP A 129 -39.28 -36.90 -5.00
N GLY A 130 -38.59 -37.90 -4.42
CA GLY A 130 -38.03 -39.03 -5.19
C GLY A 130 -36.51 -39.15 -5.36
N LEU A 131 -35.89 -39.86 -4.41
CA LEU A 131 -34.96 -41.01 -4.60
C LEU A 131 -33.84 -40.94 -5.67
N SER A 132 -32.58 -40.93 -5.22
CA SER A 132 -31.66 -42.10 -5.31
C SER A 132 -30.20 -41.71 -5.04
N GLN A 133 -29.58 -42.48 -4.16
CA GLN A 133 -28.16 -42.40 -3.81
C GLN A 133 -27.29 -43.05 -4.89
N SER A 134 -26.05 -42.57 -4.91
CA SER A 134 -24.84 -43.29 -5.31
C SER A 134 -24.44 -43.24 -6.79
N GLN A 135 -23.11 -43.11 -6.98
CA GLN A 135 -22.35 -43.20 -8.22
C GLN A 135 -22.25 -41.91 -9.06
N ARG A 136 -21.25 -41.08 -8.70
CA ARG A 136 -20.27 -40.45 -9.61
C ARG A 136 -19.18 -39.72 -8.81
N GLN A 137 -18.51 -40.47 -7.93
CA GLN A 137 -17.17 -40.10 -7.46
C GLN A 137 -16.15 -40.66 -8.46
N SER A 138 -15.89 -39.92 -9.53
CA SER A 138 -14.67 -40.00 -10.35
C SER A 138 -14.92 -39.26 -11.66
N GLU A 139 -14.62 -37.96 -11.70
CA GLU A 139 -14.30 -37.17 -12.93
C GLU A 139 -14.39 -35.67 -12.66
N ILE A 140 -13.61 -35.13 -11.71
CA ILE A 140 -13.15 -33.73 -11.78
C ILE A 140 -11.72 -33.66 -11.24
N LYS A 141 -10.80 -34.38 -11.88
CA LYS A 141 -9.38 -34.04 -11.88
C LYS A 141 -9.07 -33.57 -13.30
N HIS A 142 -8.37 -32.45 -13.39
CA HIS A 142 -8.07 -31.69 -14.60
C HIS A 142 -9.17 -30.70 -15.01
N THR A 143 -9.06 -29.46 -14.54
CA THR A 143 -8.62 -28.32 -15.37
C THR A 143 -8.89 -27.00 -14.67
N ALA A 144 -7.85 -26.42 -14.07
CA ALA A 144 -7.66 -24.97 -13.95
C ALA A 144 -6.30 -24.73 -13.29
N LYS A 145 -5.20 -24.98 -14.01
CA LYS A 145 -3.93 -24.31 -13.68
C LYS A 145 -4.07 -22.86 -14.13
N ALA A 146 -4.88 -22.09 -13.40
CA ALA A 146 -5.03 -20.67 -13.60
C ALA A 146 -3.66 -20.04 -13.33
N THR A 147 -3.16 -19.29 -14.31
CA THR A 147 -1.85 -18.64 -14.31
C THR A 147 -1.63 -17.86 -13.00
N SER A 148 -0.75 -18.36 -12.15
CA SER A 148 -0.55 -17.94 -10.76
C SER A 148 0.30 -16.67 -10.61
N LYS A 149 0.15 -15.69 -11.51
CA LYS A 149 0.93 -14.45 -11.42
C LYS A 149 0.45 -13.62 -10.23
N PRO A 150 1.35 -13.07 -9.39
CA PRO A 150 0.93 -12.17 -8.32
C PRO A 150 0.18 -10.95 -8.83
N ILE A 151 -0.69 -10.39 -7.99
CA ILE A 151 -1.45 -9.16 -8.26
C ILE A 151 -0.86 -8.06 -7.38
N PRO A 152 -0.10 -7.11 -7.93
CA PRO A 152 0.36 -5.97 -7.15
C PRO A 152 -0.83 -5.11 -6.70
N LEU A 153 -0.80 -4.64 -5.45
CA LEU A 153 -1.69 -3.57 -5.01
C LEU A 153 -1.31 -2.29 -5.77
N ASN A 154 -2.30 -1.45 -6.06
CA ASN A 154 -2.07 -0.07 -6.49
C ASN A 154 -1.65 0.85 -5.33
N LEU A 155 -1.01 0.26 -4.31
CA LEU A 155 -0.39 0.89 -3.16
C LEU A 155 1.11 0.59 -3.21
N ILE A 156 1.92 1.65 -3.27
CA ILE A 156 3.38 1.58 -3.22
C ILE A 156 3.84 2.25 -1.92
N LEU A 157 4.68 1.56 -1.16
CA LEU A 157 5.22 2.04 0.11
C LEU A 157 6.67 2.54 -0.05
N LEU A 158 6.92 3.82 0.18
CA LEU A 158 8.24 4.44 0.18
C LEU A 158 8.77 4.54 1.63
N HIS A 159 9.97 4.02 1.86
CA HIS A 159 10.58 3.92 3.20
C HIS A 159 12.13 3.98 3.14
N ASP A 160 12.81 4.16 4.28
CA ASP A 160 14.27 4.06 4.36
C ASP A 160 14.77 2.60 4.31
N ASP A 161 15.95 2.39 3.73
CA ASP A 161 16.62 1.09 3.63
C ASP A 161 18.05 1.17 4.17
N LEU A 162 18.26 0.58 5.35
CA LEU A 162 19.57 0.50 6.00
C LEU A 162 20.62 -0.24 5.17
N GLU A 163 20.18 -1.10 4.27
CA GLU A 163 21.06 -2.06 3.61
C GLU A 163 21.54 -1.58 2.25
N LEU A 164 21.08 -0.38 1.88
CA LEU A 164 21.37 0.24 0.62
C LEU A 164 22.11 1.55 0.90
N SER A 165 23.19 1.78 0.15
CA SER A 165 23.97 3.02 0.25
C SER A 165 23.12 4.24 -0.14
N PRO A 166 23.41 5.43 0.41
CA PRO A 166 22.81 6.68 -0.04
C PRO A 166 22.88 6.85 -1.56
N GLY A 167 21.82 7.41 -2.16
CA GLY A 167 21.75 7.64 -3.61
C GLY A 167 21.36 6.42 -4.42
N LYS A 168 20.63 5.47 -3.81
CA LYS A 168 20.12 4.30 -4.50
C LYS A 168 18.69 4.01 -4.07
N LEU A 169 17.91 3.43 -4.97
CA LEU A 169 16.59 2.88 -4.70
C LEU A 169 16.58 1.35 -4.83
N SER A 170 15.76 0.69 -4.02
CA SER A 170 15.47 -0.74 -4.16
C SER A 170 13.96 -0.96 -4.32
N VAL A 171 13.57 -1.94 -5.14
CA VAL A 171 12.15 -2.33 -5.30
C VAL A 171 11.97 -3.75 -4.81
N ARG A 172 11.06 -3.95 -3.84
CA ARG A 172 10.70 -5.27 -3.31
C ARG A 172 9.20 -5.46 -3.38
N ARG A 173 8.78 -6.62 -3.90
CA ARG A 173 7.36 -6.99 -4.03
C ARG A 173 7.10 -8.24 -3.22
N GLY A 174 6.02 -8.25 -2.45
CA GLY A 174 5.63 -9.43 -1.68
C GLY A 174 4.49 -9.18 -0.70
N GLY A 175 3.93 -10.29 -0.22
CA GLY A 175 2.89 -10.28 0.81
C GLY A 175 3.46 -10.22 2.23
N ALA A 176 2.71 -10.74 3.20
CA ALA A 176 3.08 -10.70 4.62
C ALA A 176 4.35 -11.51 4.96
N SER A 177 4.74 -12.48 4.14
CA SER A 177 5.97 -13.25 4.32
C SER A 177 7.24 -12.48 3.97
N LEU A 178 7.14 -11.35 3.26
CA LEU A 178 8.30 -10.55 2.89
C LEU A 178 8.84 -9.77 4.10
N SER A 179 10.04 -10.16 4.54
CA SER A 179 10.73 -9.59 5.71
C SER A 179 10.76 -8.06 5.71
N ALA A 180 10.42 -7.48 6.86
CA ALA A 180 10.55 -6.05 7.15
C ALA A 180 12.00 -5.63 7.46
N ARG A 181 12.96 -6.56 7.55
CA ARG A 181 14.38 -6.29 7.87
C ARG A 181 14.57 -5.41 9.12
N GLY A 182 13.75 -5.67 10.14
CA GLY A 182 13.76 -4.90 11.40
C GLY A 182 12.97 -3.59 11.36
N HIS A 183 12.57 -3.08 10.19
CA HIS A 183 11.92 -1.79 10.05
C HIS A 183 10.52 -1.74 10.67
N ASN A 184 10.35 -0.92 11.72
CA ASN A 184 9.13 -0.88 12.51
C ASN A 184 7.90 -0.36 11.75
N GLY A 185 8.08 0.62 10.87
CA GLY A 185 6.99 1.10 10.01
C GLY A 185 6.50 0.06 8.99
N ILE A 186 7.39 -0.67 8.32
CA ILE A 186 6.98 -1.77 7.44
C ILE A 186 6.21 -2.84 8.22
N LYS A 187 6.65 -3.20 9.44
CA LYS A 187 5.91 -4.15 10.32
C LYS A 187 4.48 -3.63 10.59
N SER A 188 4.36 -2.35 10.93
CA SER A 188 3.08 -1.68 11.21
C SER A 188 2.13 -1.73 10.01
N VAL A 189 2.63 -1.36 8.82
CA VAL A 189 1.88 -1.37 7.55
C VAL A 189 1.44 -2.77 7.18
N VAL A 190 2.36 -3.74 7.15
CA VAL A 190 2.06 -5.13 6.76
C VAL A 190 1.05 -5.76 7.72
N SER A 191 1.22 -5.58 9.03
CA SER A 191 0.26 -6.06 10.03
C SER A 191 -1.14 -5.48 9.81
N SER A 192 -1.22 -4.18 9.48
CA SER A 192 -2.49 -3.50 9.23
C SER A 192 -3.16 -3.97 7.93
N LEU A 193 -2.38 -4.19 6.86
CA LEU A 193 -2.88 -4.78 5.60
C LEU A 193 -3.46 -6.18 5.81
N VAL A 194 -2.78 -7.03 6.59
CA VAL A 194 -3.28 -8.38 6.93
C VAL A 194 -4.56 -8.29 7.76
N LYS A 195 -4.60 -7.41 8.76
CA LYS A 195 -5.79 -7.21 9.61
C LYS A 195 -7.00 -6.72 8.80
N ALA A 196 -6.77 -5.91 7.77
CA ALA A 196 -7.79 -5.42 6.85
C ALA A 196 -8.19 -6.45 5.77
N GLY A 197 -7.50 -7.59 5.68
CA GLY A 197 -7.76 -8.60 4.66
C GLY A 197 -7.23 -8.25 3.26
N MET A 198 -6.38 -7.23 3.15
CA MET A 198 -5.76 -6.80 1.88
C MET A 198 -4.52 -7.61 1.51
N LEU A 199 -3.89 -8.26 2.49
CA LEU A 199 -2.81 -9.22 2.29
C LEU A 199 -3.13 -10.53 3.03
N PRO A 200 -2.75 -11.68 2.45
CA PRO A 200 -2.83 -12.95 3.16
C PRO A 200 -1.86 -12.93 4.35
N PRO A 201 -2.19 -13.59 5.48
CA PRO A 201 -1.22 -13.79 6.55
C PRO A 201 -0.04 -14.64 6.04
N ALA A 202 1.14 -14.46 6.64
CA ALA A 202 2.25 -15.37 6.39
C ALA A 202 1.86 -16.81 6.82
N ARG A 203 2.38 -17.83 6.12
CA ARG A 203 2.16 -19.24 6.51
C ARG A 203 2.59 -19.43 7.97
N GLY A 204 1.68 -19.89 8.83
CA GLY A 204 1.87 -20.02 10.29
C GLY A 204 1.38 -18.84 11.13
N GLY A 205 0.84 -17.78 10.53
CA GLY A 205 0.18 -16.69 11.27
C GLY A 205 -1.18 -17.10 11.84
N PRO A 206 -1.70 -16.41 12.88
CA PRO A 206 -2.99 -16.72 13.47
C PRO A 206 -4.09 -16.58 12.40
N THR A 207 -4.64 -17.71 11.98
CA THR A 207 -5.85 -17.78 11.17
C THR A 207 -7.02 -17.40 12.08
N LYS A 208 -7.51 -16.17 11.96
CA LYS A 208 -8.82 -15.87 12.55
C LYS A 208 -9.86 -16.75 11.85
N LYS A 209 -10.34 -17.79 12.54
CA LYS A 209 -11.70 -18.31 12.32
C LYS A 209 -12.64 -17.12 12.54
N LYS A 210 -13.14 -16.51 11.46
CA LYS A 210 -14.18 -15.49 11.54
C LYS A 210 -15.46 -16.18 12.01
N GLY A 211 -15.80 -16.00 13.29
CA GLY A 211 -17.19 -16.02 13.73
C GLY A 211 -17.96 -14.89 13.05
N GLY A 212 -19.23 -15.13 12.78
CA GLY A 212 -20.14 -14.38 11.90
C GLY A 212 -20.00 -12.86 11.87
N GLY A 213 -20.11 -12.31 10.66
CA GLY A 213 -20.36 -10.88 10.43
C GLY A 213 -19.68 -10.32 9.17
N GLY A 214 -20.43 -10.31 8.06
CA GLY A 214 -20.24 -9.37 6.95
C GLY A 214 -19.12 -9.69 5.94
N GLY A 215 -19.52 -10.14 4.75
CA GLY A 215 -18.77 -9.94 3.51
C GLY A 215 -17.89 -11.10 3.03
N VAL A 216 -18.49 -12.23 2.68
CA VAL A 216 -17.95 -13.11 1.63
C VAL A 216 -19.10 -13.39 0.67
N VAL A 217 -19.16 -12.64 -0.42
CA VAL A 217 -20.09 -12.94 -1.51
C VAL A 217 -19.44 -14.02 -2.35
N GLY A 218 -19.94 -15.25 -2.21
CA GLY A 218 -19.66 -16.32 -3.16
C GLY A 218 -20.41 -16.04 -4.47
N GLY A 219 -19.69 -16.10 -5.59
CA GLY A 219 -20.27 -16.05 -6.93
C GLY A 219 -19.28 -15.65 -8.02
N VAL A 220 -18.81 -16.66 -8.77
CA VAL A 220 -18.09 -16.62 -10.06
C VAL A 220 -16.82 -15.75 -10.13
N GLY A 221 -15.65 -16.38 -10.03
CA GLY A 221 -14.34 -15.77 -10.35
C GLY A 221 -13.70 -14.93 -9.25
N ALA A 222 -13.88 -15.29 -7.97
CA ALA A 222 -13.21 -14.62 -6.85
C ALA A 222 -11.67 -14.70 -7.03
N LEU A 223 -11.02 -13.55 -7.25
CA LEU A 223 -9.56 -13.47 -7.28
C LEU A 223 -9.01 -13.99 -5.95
N ASP A 224 -8.08 -14.95 -6.02
CA ASP A 224 -7.42 -15.51 -4.84
C ASP A 224 -6.68 -14.40 -4.08
N PRO A 225 -7.10 -14.05 -2.84
CA PRO A 225 -6.45 -13.02 -2.04
C PRO A 225 -4.98 -13.33 -1.75
N ALA A 226 -4.56 -14.60 -1.84
CA ALA A 226 -3.18 -15.00 -1.67
C ALA A 226 -2.24 -14.44 -2.76
N ARG A 227 -2.79 -13.90 -3.85
CA ARG A 227 -2.03 -13.31 -4.95
C ARG A 227 -1.63 -11.86 -4.71
N PHE A 228 -2.26 -11.14 -3.77
CA PHE A 228 -1.96 -9.73 -3.55
C PHE A 228 -0.56 -9.49 -2.99
N GLN A 229 0.16 -8.51 -3.57
CA GLN A 229 1.49 -8.12 -3.13
C GLN A 229 1.57 -6.61 -2.89
N LEU A 230 2.29 -6.22 -1.83
CA LEU A 230 2.69 -4.84 -1.60
C LEU A 230 4.02 -4.58 -2.31
N THR A 231 4.08 -3.55 -3.14
CA THR A 231 5.35 -2.99 -3.64
C THR A 231 5.92 -2.04 -2.61
N ARG A 232 7.20 -2.22 -2.28
CA ARG A 232 7.97 -1.39 -1.35
C ARG A 232 9.18 -0.82 -2.10
N ILE A 233 9.37 0.49 -2.01
CA ILE A 233 10.53 1.20 -2.54
C ILE A 233 11.38 1.64 -1.35
N GLY A 234 12.59 1.09 -1.25
CA GLY A 234 13.57 1.44 -0.23
C GLY A 234 14.49 2.56 -0.71
N VAL A 235 14.64 3.59 0.10
CA VAL A 235 15.57 4.71 -0.10
C VAL A 235 16.82 4.44 0.72
N GLY A 236 17.97 4.26 0.05
CA GLY A 236 19.21 3.90 0.74
C GLY A 236 19.65 4.96 1.74
N ILE A 237 19.84 4.55 2.99
CA ILE A 237 20.37 5.44 4.04
C ILE A 237 21.74 5.01 4.55
N GLY A 238 22.19 3.80 4.22
CA GLY A 238 23.36 3.16 4.81
C GLY A 238 23.07 2.53 6.18
N ARG A 239 24.06 1.83 6.73
CA ARG A 239 23.97 1.15 8.02
C ARG A 239 25.09 1.60 8.94
N PRO A 240 24.87 1.75 10.25
CA PRO A 240 25.97 1.86 11.21
C PRO A 240 26.81 0.58 11.24
N ALA A 241 28.02 0.67 11.79
CA ALA A 241 28.90 -0.51 11.93
C ALA A 241 28.27 -1.59 12.82
N SER A 242 27.64 -1.17 13.92
CA SER A 242 26.92 -2.06 14.82
C SER A 242 25.56 -2.47 14.26
N ARG A 243 25.13 -3.68 14.62
CA ARG A 243 23.80 -4.21 14.35
C ARG A 243 22.93 -4.28 15.60
N GLU A 244 23.43 -3.76 16.71
CA GLU A 244 22.66 -3.73 17.96
C GLU A 244 21.43 -2.83 17.81
N PRO A 245 20.27 -3.24 18.33
CA PRO A 245 19.02 -2.52 18.13
C PRO A 245 19.05 -1.06 18.57
N GLU A 246 19.77 -0.77 19.66
CA GLU A 246 19.88 0.58 20.22
C GLU A 246 20.70 1.51 19.31
N GLU A 247 21.87 1.07 18.86
CA GLU A 247 22.72 1.83 17.93
C GLU A 247 22.05 2.03 16.57
N VAL A 248 21.33 1.02 16.07
CA VAL A 248 20.54 1.15 14.84
C VAL A 248 19.41 2.16 15.02
N ALA A 249 18.72 2.15 16.16
CA ALA A 249 17.66 3.11 16.46
C ALA A 249 18.20 4.55 16.55
N GLU A 250 19.33 4.74 17.24
CA GLU A 250 20.00 6.04 17.33
C GLU A 250 20.42 6.54 15.95
N TYR A 251 21.03 5.67 15.13
CA TYR A 251 21.42 5.99 13.76
C TYR A 251 20.23 6.47 12.92
N VAL A 252 19.13 5.70 12.84
CA VAL A 252 17.98 6.10 11.99
C VAL A 252 17.28 7.37 12.49
N LEU A 253 17.32 7.62 13.81
CA LEU A 253 16.78 8.84 14.41
C LEU A 253 17.75 10.03 14.32
N GLY A 254 18.99 9.81 13.89
CA GLY A 254 19.97 10.86 13.61
C GLY A 254 19.56 11.74 12.43
N ARG A 255 19.95 13.03 12.49
CA ARG A 255 19.74 13.99 11.40
C ARG A 255 20.41 13.48 10.13
N MET A 256 19.69 13.48 9.01
CA MET A 256 20.27 13.19 7.71
C MET A 256 21.23 14.33 7.31
N PRO A 257 22.50 14.04 6.99
CA PRO A 257 23.44 15.06 6.51
C PRO A 257 22.93 15.77 5.25
N ASP A 258 23.22 17.05 5.08
CA ASP A 258 22.65 17.85 3.98
C ASP A 258 23.05 17.30 2.60
N ARG A 259 24.30 16.86 2.44
CA ARG A 259 24.76 16.14 1.24
C ARG A 259 23.94 14.88 0.94
N GLN A 260 23.51 14.16 1.97
CA GLN A 260 22.69 12.97 1.81
C GLN A 260 21.23 13.31 1.47
N VAL A 261 20.73 14.45 1.98
CA VAL A 261 19.44 15.00 1.55
C VAL A 261 19.49 15.31 0.06
N GLU A 262 20.49 16.06 -0.41
CA GLU A 262 20.67 16.40 -1.84
C GLU A 262 20.72 15.14 -2.71
N VAL A 263 21.51 14.15 -2.31
CA VAL A 263 21.61 12.86 -3.02
C VAL A 263 20.27 12.13 -3.04
N THR A 264 19.48 12.20 -1.96
CA THR A 264 18.14 11.59 -1.89
C THR A 264 17.16 12.32 -2.80
N GLU A 265 17.16 13.65 -2.79
CA GLU A 265 16.31 14.48 -3.66
C GLU A 265 16.68 14.28 -5.14
N GLY A 266 17.95 14.01 -5.46
CA GLY A 266 18.40 13.65 -6.81
C GLY A 266 17.83 12.32 -7.35
N LEU A 267 17.17 11.49 -6.54
CA LEU A 267 16.58 10.21 -6.96
C LEU A 267 15.19 10.36 -7.60
N VAL A 268 14.66 11.57 -7.73
CA VAL A 268 13.29 11.80 -8.20
C VAL A 268 13.03 11.22 -9.59
N GLU A 269 13.94 11.42 -10.55
CA GLU A 269 13.76 10.87 -11.89
C GLU A 269 13.78 9.34 -11.90
N GLU A 270 14.66 8.73 -11.11
CA GLU A 270 14.71 7.27 -10.96
C GLU A 270 13.41 6.75 -10.34
N LEU A 271 12.89 7.44 -9.32
CA LEU A 271 11.59 7.11 -8.73
C LEU A 271 10.46 7.20 -9.75
N VAL A 272 10.40 8.24 -10.58
CA VAL A 272 9.41 8.33 -11.67
C VAL A 272 9.52 7.12 -12.58
N ARG A 273 10.72 6.77 -13.06
CA ARG A 273 10.91 5.59 -13.94
C ARG A 273 10.46 4.29 -13.27
N ILE A 274 10.72 4.12 -11.96
CA ILE A 274 10.25 2.97 -11.20
C ILE A 274 8.73 2.93 -11.15
N LEU A 275 8.06 4.06 -10.86
CA LEU A 275 6.60 4.13 -10.78
C LEU A 275 5.95 3.81 -12.13
N GLU A 276 6.46 4.36 -13.23
CA GLU A 276 5.99 4.06 -14.58
C GLU A 276 6.08 2.56 -14.88
N LYS A 277 7.23 1.94 -14.56
CA LYS A 277 7.43 0.50 -14.70
C LYS A 277 6.48 -0.33 -13.82
N GLU A 278 6.15 0.13 -12.61
CA GLU A 278 5.14 -0.55 -11.78
C GLU A 278 3.76 -0.49 -12.43
N VAL A 279 3.40 0.59 -13.13
CA VAL A 279 2.14 0.68 -13.88
C VAL A 279 2.13 -0.32 -15.02
N GLU A 280 3.18 -0.38 -15.84
CA GLU A 280 3.30 -1.34 -16.96
C GLU A 280 3.09 -2.78 -16.46
N LEU A 281 3.75 -3.14 -15.34
CA LEU A 281 3.57 -4.44 -14.70
C LEU A 281 2.13 -4.70 -14.20
N MET A 282 1.40 -3.66 -13.81
CA MET A 282 -0.01 -3.75 -13.40
C MET A 282 -0.96 -3.91 -14.59
N THR A 283 -0.67 -3.26 -15.72
CA THR A 283 -1.48 -3.32 -16.94
C THR A 283 -1.19 -4.56 -17.78
N GLY A 284 -0.07 -5.24 -17.51
CA GLY A 284 0.34 -6.43 -18.25
C GLY A 284 0.99 -6.11 -19.60
N GLU A 285 1.46 -4.88 -19.75
CA GLU A 285 2.24 -4.38 -20.90
C GLU A 285 3.74 -4.65 -20.70
#